data_AF-A0A6N2C4S0-F1
#
_entry.id   AF-A0A6N2C4S0-F1
#
_cell.length_a   1.000
_cell.length_b   1.000
_cell.length_c   1.000
_cell.angle_alpha   90.00
_cell.angle_beta   90.00
_cell.angle_gamma   90.00
#
_symmetry.space_group_name_H-M   'P 1'
#
loop_
_entity.id
_entity.type
_entity.pdbx_description
1 polymer ?
#
loop_
_entity_poly.entity_id
_entity_poly.type
_entity_poly.pdbx_seq_one_letter_code
_entity_poly.pdbx_strand_id
1 'polypeptide(L)'
;MRQNYNLLDAVSRSTIQVYPNSWAAIMTTFDNAGVWNLRSNVLEKQYLGHQLYLSVNAPNTSLKDEYNMPDNELLCGIINGLPRPKPYAI
;
A
#
# COMPACT_ATOMS: atom_id res chain seq x y z
N MET A 1 -7.54 13.94 23.65
CA MET A 1 -6.91 14.24 22.34
C MET A 1 -7.74 13.79 21.13
N ARG A 2 -8.32 12.58 21.13
CA ARG A 2 -9.16 12.09 20.00
C ARG A 2 -10.56 12.71 19.86
N GLN A 3 -10.99 13.55 20.81
CA GLN A 3 -12.34 14.15 20.82
C GLN A 3 -12.56 15.20 19.72
N ASN A 4 -11.49 15.78 19.18
CA ASN A 4 -11.58 16.82 18.15
C ASN A 4 -11.50 16.26 16.72
N TYR A 5 -11.44 14.93 16.56
CA TYR A 5 -11.42 14.32 15.23
C TYR A 5 -12.84 14.28 14.68
N ASN A 6 -12.99 14.58 13.39
CA ASN A 6 -14.24 14.34 12.70
C ASN A 6 -14.37 12.82 12.46
N LEU A 7 -15.22 12.16 13.25
CA LEU A 7 -15.50 10.73 13.12
C LEU A 7 -16.83 10.42 12.43
N LEU A 8 -17.62 11.45 12.08
CA LEU A 8 -18.96 11.29 11.52
C LEU A 8 -18.95 11.35 9.99
N ASP A 9 -18.30 12.36 9.43
CA ASP A 9 -18.37 12.68 7.99
C ASP A 9 -17.05 13.21 7.42
N ALA A 10 -15.91 12.77 7.97
CA ALA A 10 -14.61 13.09 7.39
C ALA A 10 -14.53 12.66 5.91
N VAL A 11 -13.95 13.52 5.07
CA VAL A 11 -13.90 13.30 3.63
C VAL A 11 -12.90 12.19 3.29
N SER A 12 -13.37 11.16 2.59
CA SER A 12 -12.51 10.10 2.05
C SER A 12 -11.70 10.60 0.84
N ARG A 13 -10.38 10.41 0.88
CA ARG A 13 -9.43 10.81 -0.19
C ARG A 13 -8.24 9.86 -0.22
N SER A 14 -7.65 9.66 -1.40
CA SER A 14 -6.39 8.92 -1.58
C SER A 14 -5.13 9.77 -1.38
N THR A 15 -5.26 11.10 -1.32
CA THR A 15 -4.14 12.02 -1.12
C THR A 15 -4.58 13.16 -0.21
N ILE A 16 -3.76 13.43 0.81
CA ILE A 16 -3.99 14.49 1.81
C ILE A 16 -2.81 15.46 1.78
N GLN A 17 -3.11 16.76 1.79
CA GLN A 17 -2.11 17.81 1.93
C GLN A 17 -1.80 18.00 3.42
N VAL A 18 -0.52 17.91 3.78
CA VAL A 18 -0.04 18.25 5.12
C VAL A 18 0.62 19.62 5.05
N TYR A 19 0.04 20.61 5.71
CA TYR A 19 0.54 21.98 5.72
C TYR A 19 1.79 22.12 6.60
N PRO A 20 2.66 23.13 6.33
CA PRO A 20 3.84 23.39 7.15
C PRO A 20 3.48 23.53 8.64
N ASN A 21 4.34 23.00 9.52
CA ASN A 21 4.16 22.99 10.99
C ASN A 21 2.82 22.40 11.47
N SER A 22 2.19 21.56 10.65
CA SER A 22 0.90 20.95 10.94
C SER A 22 0.99 19.42 10.77
N TRP A 23 -0.09 18.73 11.15
CA TRP A 23 -0.23 17.29 10.98
C TRP A 23 -1.63 16.98 10.44
N ALA A 24 -1.78 15.83 9.79
CA ALA A 24 -3.07 15.30 9.39
C ALA A 24 -3.21 13.89 9.97
N ALA A 25 -4.37 13.57 10.53
CA ALA A 25 -4.72 12.20 10.90
C ALA A 25 -5.62 11.61 9.81
N ILE A 26 -5.33 10.36 9.44
CA ILE A 26 -6.15 9.56 8.55
C ILE A 26 -6.58 8.30 9.29
N MET A 27 -7.76 7.79 8.94
CA MET A 27 -8.26 6.51 9.40
C MET A 27 -8.57 5.67 8.17
N THR A 28 -8.02 4.47 8.12
CA THR A 28 -8.25 3.52 7.02
C THR A 28 -8.30 2.10 7.58
N THR A 29 -9.06 1.24 6.92
CA THR A 29 -9.01 -0.21 7.12
C THR A 29 -7.95 -0.81 6.19
N PHE A 30 -7.40 -1.97 6.58
CA PHE A 30 -6.51 -2.78 5.76
C PHE A 30 -7.25 -4.05 5.33
N ASP A 31 -8.27 -3.88 4.48
CA ASP A 31 -9.13 -4.94 3.95
C ASP A 31 -8.71 -5.42 2.54
N ASN A 32 -7.63 -4.86 2.01
CA ASN A 32 -7.09 -5.20 0.69
C ASN A 32 -5.66 -5.74 0.84
N ALA A 33 -5.49 -7.03 0.56
CA ALA A 33 -4.22 -7.73 0.69
C ALA A 33 -3.24 -7.33 -0.42
N GLY A 34 -1.95 -7.49 -0.15
CA GLY A 34 -0.85 -7.18 -1.05
C GLY A 34 0.06 -6.08 -0.51
N VAL A 35 0.85 -5.47 -1.41
CA VAL A 35 1.85 -4.46 -1.07
C VAL A 35 1.42 -3.08 -1.54
N TRP A 36 1.33 -2.14 -0.60
CA TRP A 36 0.85 -0.78 -0.82
C TRP A 36 1.97 0.25 -0.61
N ASN A 37 2.06 1.25 -1.50
CA ASN A 37 3.01 2.35 -1.37
C ASN A 37 2.29 3.62 -0.87
N LEU A 38 2.68 4.10 0.31
CA LEU A 38 2.34 5.42 0.82
C LEU A 38 3.50 6.38 0.56
N ARG A 39 3.30 7.39 -0.27
CA ARG A 39 4.37 8.31 -0.70
C ARG A 39 3.95 9.77 -0.75
N SER A 40 4.95 10.64 -0.79
CA SER A 40 4.74 12.01 -1.25
C SER A 40 4.47 12.03 -2.75
N ASN A 41 3.49 12.82 -3.19
CA ASN A 41 3.29 13.14 -4.61
C ASN A 41 4.19 14.26 -5.13
N VAL A 42 5.04 14.83 -4.25
CA VAL A 42 6.09 15.78 -4.66
C VAL A 42 7.28 14.96 -5.16
N LEU A 43 7.59 15.09 -6.44
CA LEU A 43 8.56 14.23 -7.14
C LEU A 43 9.94 14.25 -6.49
N GLU A 44 10.44 15.43 -6.09
CA GLU A 44 11.75 15.57 -5.47
C GLU A 44 11.80 14.83 -4.13
N LYS A 45 10.72 14.90 -3.33
CA LYS A 45 10.63 14.20 -2.05
C LYS A 45 10.53 12.69 -2.26
N GLN A 46 9.73 12.26 -3.23
CA GLN A 46 9.63 10.85 -3.58
C GLN A 46 10.98 10.28 -4.01
N TYR A 47 11.70 10.99 -4.89
CA TYR A 47 13.02 10.60 -5.37
C TYR A 47 14.04 10.48 -4.23
N LEU A 48 13.99 11.40 -3.27
CA LEU A 48 14.83 11.36 -2.06
C LEU A 48 14.37 10.32 -1.02
N GLY A 49 13.36 9.49 -1.33
CA GLY A 49 12.97 8.36 -0.50
C GLY A 49 11.81 8.63 0.47
N HIS A 50 11.06 9.72 0.31
CA HIS A 50 9.88 10.00 1.13
C HIS A 50 8.70 9.11 0.73
N GLN A 51 8.80 7.83 1.11
CA GLN A 51 7.82 6.78 0.86
C GLN A 51 7.94 5.66 1.91
N LEU A 52 6.85 4.94 2.10
CA LEU A 52 6.72 3.79 2.99
C LEU A 52 5.94 2.72 2.24
N TYR A 53 6.39 1.46 2.35
CA TYR A 53 5.67 0.31 1.84
C TYR A 53 5.02 -0.46 2.98
N LEU A 54 3.78 -0.90 2.76
CA LEU A 54 2.97 -1.66 3.70
C LEU A 54 2.63 -3.01 3.07
N SER A 55 2.92 -4.10 3.76
CA SER A 55 2.49 -5.45 3.36
C SER A 55 1.26 -5.82 4.17
N VAL A 56 0.12 -5.99 3.49
CA VAL A 56 -1.13 -6.45 4.09
C VAL A 56 -1.30 -7.92 3.72
N ASN A 57 -1.17 -8.80 4.70
CA ASN A 57 -1.23 -10.24 4.46
C ASN A 57 -2.65 -10.75 4.67
N ALA A 58 -3.14 -11.57 3.73
CA ALA A 58 -4.37 -12.31 3.92
C ALA A 58 -4.12 -13.55 4.81
N PRO A 59 -5.08 -13.93 5.67
CA PRO A 59 -4.97 -15.15 6.48
C PRO A 59 -5.03 -16.42 5.63
N ASN A 60 -5.74 -16.36 4.50
CA ASN A 60 -5.84 -17.44 3.54
C ASN A 60 -5.29 -16.99 2.20
N THR A 61 -4.69 -17.93 1.47
CA THR A 61 -4.12 -17.67 0.16
C THR A 61 -5.21 -17.86 -0.91
N SER A 62 -5.99 -16.82 -1.19
CA SER A 62 -7.10 -16.86 -2.16
C SER A 62 -6.95 -15.79 -3.23
N LEU A 63 -7.37 -16.14 -4.46
CA LEU A 63 -7.49 -15.20 -5.58
C LEU A 63 -8.51 -14.08 -5.37
N LYS A 64 -9.36 -14.19 -4.34
CA LYS A 64 -10.24 -13.09 -3.91
C LYS A 64 -9.47 -11.96 -3.22
N ASP A 65 -8.37 -12.31 -2.53
CA ASP A 65 -7.60 -11.38 -1.73
C ASP A 65 -6.43 -10.80 -2.52
N GLU A 66 -5.63 -11.66 -3.18
CA GLU A 66 -4.49 -11.24 -3.99
C GLU A 66 -4.38 -12.12 -5.25
N TYR A 67 -4.12 -11.50 -6.40
CA TYR A 67 -3.93 -12.22 -7.65
C TYR A 67 -2.55 -12.87 -7.75
N ASN A 68 -2.47 -13.92 -8.57
CA ASN A 68 -1.18 -14.50 -8.92
C ASN A 68 -0.29 -13.51 -9.67
N MET A 69 1.02 -13.66 -9.48
CA MET A 69 2.02 -12.96 -10.28
C MET A 69 1.76 -13.20 -11.79
N PRO A 70 1.63 -12.14 -12.61
CA PRO A 70 1.44 -12.28 -14.05
C PRO A 70 2.60 -13.03 -14.73
N ASP A 71 2.29 -13.76 -15.81
CA ASP A 71 3.29 -14.56 -16.53
C ASP A 71 4.35 -13.74 -17.29
N ASN A 72 4.09 -12.46 -17.50
CA ASN A 72 5.01 -11.52 -18.13
C ASN A 72 5.77 -10.65 -17.11
N GLU A 73 5.58 -10.88 -15.80
CA GLU A 73 6.27 -10.13 -14.76
C GLU A 73 7.77 -10.45 -14.77
N LEU A 74 8.60 -9.41 -14.67
CA LEU A 74 10.05 -9.55 -14.66
C LEU A 74 10.54 -9.94 -13.26
N LEU A 75 11.38 -10.97 -13.19
CA LEU A 75 12.09 -11.33 -11.97
C LEU A 75 13.41 -10.55 -11.89
N CYS A 76 13.68 -9.91 -10.75
CA CYS A 76 14.81 -9.01 -10.58
C CYS A 76 15.80 -9.52 -9.53
N GLY A 77 17.09 -9.21 -9.69
CA GLY A 77 18.12 -9.53 -8.69
C GLY A 77 18.32 -11.04 -8.50
N ILE A 78 18.42 -11.48 -7.25
CA ILE A 78 18.76 -12.87 -6.87
C ILE A 78 17.68 -13.88 -7.33
N ILE A 79 16.44 -13.42 -7.51
CA ILE A 79 15.33 -14.28 -7.95
C ILE A 79 15.24 -14.43 -9.47
N ASN A 80 16.08 -13.73 -10.24
CA ASN A 80 16.06 -13.85 -11.70
C ASN A 80 16.52 -15.25 -12.14
N GLY A 81 15.69 -15.94 -12.92
CA GLY A 81 15.93 -17.31 -13.38
C GLY A 81 15.50 -18.41 -12.40
N LEU A 82 14.96 -18.07 -11.22
CA LEU A 82 14.37 -19.05 -10.30
C LEU A 82 12.95 -19.44 -10.73
N PRO A 83 12.46 -20.63 -10.33
CA PRO A 83 11.07 -21.00 -10.55
C PRO A 83 10.10 -20.00 -9.90
N ARG A 84 9.00 -19.71 -10.60
CA ARG A 84 7.95 -18.82 -10.08
C ARG A 84 7.26 -19.46 -8.86
N PRO A 85 6.76 -18.63 -7.93
CA PRO A 85 5.94 -19.11 -6.82
C PRO A 85 4.73 -19.87 -7.37
N LYS A 86 4.29 -20.89 -6.62
CA LYS A 86 3.11 -21.65 -7.01
C LYS A 86 1.89 -20.72 -7.06
N PRO A 87 1.11 -20.74 -8.15
CA PRO A 87 -0.10 -19.94 -8.22
C PRO A 87 -1.07 -20.39 -7.13
N TYR A 88 -1.78 -19.43 -6.56
CA TYR A 88 -2.92 -19.63 -5.67
C TYR A 88 -3.99 -20.41 -6.44
N ALA A 89 -4.50 -21.46 -5.79
CA ALA A 89 -5.57 -22.28 -6.34
C ALA A 89 -6.89 -21.50 -6.34
N ILE A 90 -7.75 -21.81 -7.32
CA ILE A 90 -9.15 -21.36 -7.36
C ILE A 90 -9.95 -22.09 -6.28
#